data_AF-A0A9U8EHJ4-F1
#
_entry.id   AF-A0A9U8EHJ4-F1
#
_cell.length_a   1.000
_cell.length_b   1.000
_cell.length_c   1.000
_cell.angle_alpha   90.00
_cell.angle_beta   90.00
_cell.angle_gamma   90.00
#
_symmetry.space_group_name_H-M   'P 1'
#
loop_
_entity.id
_entity.type
_entity.pdbx_description
1 polymer ?
#
loop_
_entity_poly.entity_id
_entity_poly.type
_entity_poly.pdbx_seq_one_letter_code
_entity_poly.pdbx_strand_id
1 'polypeptide(L)'
;MASGRAEQFMTNWTSDVFRDRCVAQIDSALSQSKPRSTSTDPVEKFLAQKSSKELEEFVFSQAKSREDYVSLIAEMLMMLRQHGGKPMVDAEVLAAAPPEVLEAAGIPSDFLNGQTHEDKPETE
;
A
#
# COMPACT_ATOMS: atom_id res chain seq x y z
N MET A 1 3.00 24.87 -32.06
CA MET A 1 3.21 25.60 -30.78
C MET A 1 2.36 24.96 -29.67
N ALA A 2 2.61 23.69 -29.32
CA ALA A 2 1.81 22.97 -28.31
C ALA A 2 2.58 22.65 -27.01
N SER A 3 3.92 22.66 -27.03
CA SER A 3 4.73 22.29 -25.86
C SER A 3 4.61 23.27 -24.69
N GLY A 4 4.53 24.59 -24.95
CA GLY A 4 4.56 25.60 -23.88
C GLY A 4 3.35 25.58 -22.92
N ARG A 5 2.19 25.07 -23.33
CA ARG A 5 1.03 24.93 -22.42
C ARG A 5 1.20 23.76 -21.47
N ALA A 6 1.67 22.60 -21.97
CA ALA A 6 1.91 21.42 -21.14
C ALA A 6 3.01 21.67 -20.10
N GLU A 7 4.05 22.42 -20.47
CA GLU A 7 5.13 22.82 -19.56
C GLU A 7 4.62 23.75 -18.44
N GLN A 8 3.74 24.71 -18.76
CA GLN A 8 3.10 25.58 -17.76
C GLN A 8 2.20 24.82 -16.77
N PHE A 9 1.50 23.78 -17.24
CA PHE A 9 0.74 22.87 -16.37
C PHE A 9 1.65 22.02 -15.46
N MET A 10 2.84 21.66 -15.92
CA MET A 10 3.82 20.92 -15.13
C MET A 10 4.58 21.79 -14.13
N THR A 11 4.62 23.11 -14.34
CA THR A 11 5.27 24.04 -13.41
C THR A 11 4.43 24.42 -12.19
N ASN A 12 3.09 24.39 -12.30
CA ASN A 12 2.21 24.74 -11.18
C ASN A 12 1.76 23.50 -10.39
N TRP A 13 2.61 23.06 -9.47
CA TRP A 13 2.40 21.86 -8.65
C TRP A 13 1.21 21.97 -7.68
N THR A 14 0.76 23.18 -7.36
CA THR A 14 -0.41 23.41 -6.50
C THR A 14 -1.73 23.40 -7.28
N SER A 15 -1.68 23.29 -8.61
CA SER A 15 -2.87 23.22 -9.45
C SER A 15 -3.64 21.92 -9.20
N ASP A 16 -4.96 22.00 -9.18
CA ASP A 16 -5.85 20.84 -9.08
C ASP A 16 -5.52 19.78 -10.13
N VAL A 17 -5.17 20.16 -11.37
CA VAL A 17 -4.82 19.20 -12.43
C VAL A 17 -3.57 18.36 -12.09
N PHE A 18 -2.58 18.98 -11.44
CA PHE A 18 -1.36 18.28 -11.03
C PHE A 18 -1.66 17.34 -9.86
N ARG A 19 -2.43 17.84 -8.89
CA ARG A 19 -2.83 17.09 -7.70
C ARG A 19 -3.74 15.91 -8.05
N ASP A 20 -4.69 16.08 -8.98
CA ASP A 20 -5.57 15.01 -9.46
C ASP A 20 -4.76 13.85 -10.08
N ARG A 21 -3.69 14.17 -10.82
CA ARG A 21 -2.77 13.14 -11.33
C ARG A 21 -2.07 12.38 -10.21
N CYS A 22 -1.65 13.07 -9.14
CA CYS A 22 -1.06 12.43 -7.96
C CYS A 22 -2.09 11.54 -7.25
N VAL A 23 -3.32 12.01 -7.06
CA VAL A 23 -4.43 11.22 -6.51
C VAL A 23 -4.66 9.95 -7.34
N ALA A 24 -4.71 10.05 -8.67
CA ALA A 24 -4.90 8.89 -9.55
C ALA A 24 -3.76 7.86 -9.41
N GLN A 25 -2.52 8.30 -9.19
CA GLN A 25 -1.38 7.40 -8.94
C GLN A 25 -1.50 6.70 -7.58
N ILE A 26 -1.92 7.42 -6.54
CA ILE A 26 -2.17 6.85 -5.21
C ILE A 26 -3.30 5.83 -5.28
N ASP A 27 -4.39 6.16 -5.97
CA ASP A 27 -5.55 5.28 -6.15
C ASP A 27 -5.19 3.97 -6.86
N SER A 28 -4.40 4.08 -7.93
CA SER A 28 -3.85 2.91 -8.63
C SER A 28 -2.96 2.06 -7.72
N ALA A 29 -2.14 2.69 -6.87
CA ALA A 29 -1.26 1.97 -5.95
C ALA A 29 -2.04 1.30 -4.81
N LEU A 30 -3.06 1.94 -4.25
CA LEU A 30 -3.96 1.37 -3.25
C LEU A 30 -4.71 0.16 -3.79
N SER A 31 -5.23 0.26 -5.02
CA SER A 31 -5.96 -0.82 -5.69
C SER A 31 -5.09 -2.08 -5.91
N GLN A 32 -3.79 -1.88 -6.16
CA GLN A 32 -2.82 -2.96 -6.34
C GLN A 32 -2.33 -3.54 -5.01
N SER A 33 -2.08 -2.69 -4.02
CA SER A 33 -1.47 -3.09 -2.75
C SER A 33 -2.46 -3.61 -1.72
N LYS A 34 -3.73 -3.20 -1.80
CA LYS A 34 -4.82 -3.60 -0.90
C LYS A 34 -4.39 -3.62 0.57
N PRO A 35 -3.91 -2.49 1.11
CA PRO A 35 -3.43 -2.43 2.49
C PRO A 35 -4.55 -2.83 3.46
N ARG A 36 -4.21 -3.57 4.52
CA ARG A 36 -5.21 -4.12 5.44
C ARG A 36 -5.41 -3.20 6.65
N SER A 37 -6.66 -2.83 6.92
CA SER A 37 -7.03 -2.07 8.12
C SER A 37 -6.79 -2.83 9.43
N THR A 38 -6.58 -4.14 9.35
CA THR A 38 -6.27 -5.04 10.46
C THR A 38 -4.77 -5.26 10.67
N SER A 39 -3.90 -4.66 9.84
CA SER A 39 -2.46 -4.78 10.00
C SER A 39 -1.99 -4.18 11.33
N THR A 40 -1.04 -4.85 11.97
CA THR A 40 -0.31 -4.33 13.14
C THR A 40 0.67 -3.22 12.76
N ASP A 41 0.96 -3.06 11.47
CA ASP A 41 1.80 -1.97 10.97
C ASP A 41 1.00 -0.65 10.95
N PRO A 42 1.46 0.40 11.66
CA PRO A 42 0.75 1.67 11.76
C PRO A 42 0.66 2.41 10.42
N VAL A 43 1.63 2.22 9.52
CA VAL A 43 1.66 2.85 8.20
C VAL A 43 0.64 2.17 7.28
N GLU A 44 0.64 0.84 7.23
CA GLU A 44 -0.33 0.08 6.45
C GLU A 44 -1.77 0.36 6.91
N LYS A 45 -1.99 0.43 8.23
CA LYS A 45 -3.30 0.79 8.79
C LYS A 45 -3.72 2.21 8.40
N PHE A 46 -2.80 3.17 8.46
CA PHE A 46 -3.07 4.55 8.02
C PHE A 46 -3.45 4.61 6.53
N LEU A 47 -2.71 3.90 5.69
CA LEU A 47 -2.95 3.82 4.24
C LEU A 47 -4.27 3.12 3.91
N ALA A 48 -4.70 2.13 4.71
CA ALA A 48 -5.96 1.42 4.52
C ALA A 48 -7.20 2.21 4.98
N GLN A 49 -7.03 3.13 5.93
CA GLN A 49 -8.15 3.90 6.51
C GLN A 49 -8.48 5.19 5.75
N LYS A 50 -7.58 5.65 4.88
CA LYS A 50 -7.68 6.93 4.20
C LYS A 50 -7.93 6.77 2.71
N SER A 51 -8.78 7.63 2.15
CA SER A 51 -8.97 7.70 0.71
C SER A 51 -7.72 8.25 0.01
N SER A 52 -7.56 7.91 -1.27
CA SER A 52 -6.49 8.41 -2.15
C SER A 52 -6.41 9.94 -2.15
N LYS A 53 -7.55 10.63 -2.02
CA LYS A 53 -7.63 12.08 -1.90
C LYS A 53 -7.16 12.60 -0.54
N GLU A 54 -7.59 11.99 0.56
CA GLU A 54 -7.13 12.39 1.90
C GLU A 54 -5.63 12.17 2.09
N LEU A 55 -5.08 11.09 1.51
CA LEU A 55 -3.64 10.82 1.52
C LEU A 55 -2.85 11.87 0.74
N GLU A 56 -3.34 12.28 -0.43
CA GLU A 56 -2.73 13.37 -1.19
C GLU A 56 -2.80 14.69 -0.43
N GLU A 57 -3.94 15.02 0.16
CA GLU A 57 -4.11 16.26 0.94
C GLU A 57 -3.18 16.29 2.15
N PHE A 58 -2.99 15.15 2.82
CA PHE A 58 -2.03 15.01 3.92
C PHE A 58 -0.60 15.32 3.46
N VAL A 59 -0.19 14.79 2.31
CA VAL A 59 1.14 15.07 1.75
C VAL A 59 1.27 16.52 1.29
N PHE A 60 0.24 17.04 0.62
CA PHE A 60 0.21 18.43 0.14
C PHE A 60 0.32 19.43 1.29
N SER A 61 -0.36 19.19 2.42
CA SER A 61 -0.30 20.07 3.59
C SER A 61 1.06 20.09 4.30
N GLN A 62 1.87 19.03 4.14
CA GLN A 62 3.23 18.99 4.67
C GLN A 62 4.26 19.57 3.70
N ALA A 63 3.98 19.49 2.41
CA ALA A 63 4.93 19.87 1.38
C ALA A 63 5.17 21.39 1.35
N LYS A 64 6.45 21.79 1.38
CA LYS A 64 6.86 23.20 1.28
C LYS A 64 7.24 23.62 -0.13
N SER A 65 7.53 22.66 -0.99
CA SER A 65 7.93 22.87 -2.38
C SER A 65 7.42 21.73 -3.26
N ARG A 66 7.48 21.95 -4.58
CA ARG A 66 7.18 20.90 -5.56
C ARG A 66 8.03 19.64 -5.36
N GLU A 67 9.32 19.82 -5.12
CA GLU A 67 10.27 18.72 -4.97
C GLU A 67 9.96 17.90 -3.72
N ASP A 68 9.63 18.58 -2.63
CA ASP A 68 9.22 17.97 -1.36
C ASP A 68 7.90 17.20 -1.54
N TYR A 69 6.91 17.82 -2.18
CA TYR A 69 5.63 17.19 -2.51
C TYR A 69 5.82 15.92 -3.34
N VAL A 70 6.56 15.99 -4.45
CA VAL A 70 6.79 14.83 -5.32
C VAL A 70 7.59 13.74 -4.61
N SER A 71 8.56 14.10 -3.76
CA SER A 71 9.34 13.14 -2.98
C SER A 71 8.48 12.39 -1.96
N LEU A 72 7.62 13.10 -1.23
CA LEU A 72 6.69 12.51 -0.26
C LEU A 72 5.66 11.60 -0.94
N ILE A 73 5.11 12.02 -2.10
CA ILE A 73 4.24 11.16 -2.91
C ILE A 73 4.98 9.91 -3.38
N ALA A 74 6.22 10.04 -3.85
CA ALA A 74 7.02 8.91 -4.30
C ALA A 74 7.31 7.92 -3.16
N GLU A 75 7.67 8.40 -1.98
CA GLU A 75 7.89 7.58 -0.79
C GLU A 75 6.62 6.82 -0.39
N MET A 76 5.47 7.49 -0.36
CA MET A 76 4.18 6.86 -0.10
C MET A 76 3.84 5.77 -1.13
N LEU A 77 4.08 6.02 -2.43
CA LEU A 77 3.88 5.03 -3.47
C LEU A 77 4.83 3.83 -3.32
N MET A 78 6.07 4.06 -2.89
CA MET A 78 7.01 2.97 -2.58
C MET A 78 6.53 2.16 -1.37
N MET A 79 6.08 2.80 -0.30
CA MET A 79 5.50 2.12 0.86
C MET A 79 4.30 1.29 0.44
N LEU A 80 3.34 1.85 -0.30
CA LEU A 80 2.19 1.10 -0.82
C LEU A 80 2.61 -0.15 -1.60
N ARG A 81 3.61 -0.03 -2.47
CA ARG A 81 4.14 -1.18 -3.24
C ARG A 81 4.88 -2.20 -2.38
N GLN A 82 5.58 -1.76 -1.34
CA GLN A 82 6.27 -2.65 -0.40
C GLN A 82 5.30 -3.36 0.53
N HIS A 83 4.24 -2.70 0.99
CA HIS A 83 3.22 -3.30 1.85
C HIS A 83 2.26 -4.20 1.05
N GLY A 84 1.95 -3.85 -0.20
CA GLY A 84 1.30 -4.74 -1.19
C GLY A 84 2.21 -5.85 -1.70
N GLY A 85 3.48 -5.82 -1.30
CA GLY A 85 4.55 -6.73 -1.68
C GLY A 85 5.31 -7.29 -0.48
N LYS A 86 4.71 -7.34 0.73
CA LYS A 86 5.06 -8.45 1.61
C LYS A 86 4.80 -9.67 0.74
N PRO A 87 5.77 -10.58 0.52
CA PRO A 87 5.44 -11.86 -0.05
C PRO A 87 4.35 -12.38 0.87
N MET A 88 3.11 -12.32 0.39
CA MET A 88 2.08 -13.22 0.85
C MET A 88 2.70 -14.53 0.44
N VAL A 89 3.42 -15.14 1.38
CA VAL A 89 3.65 -16.56 1.34
C VAL A 89 2.22 -17.06 1.37
N ASP A 90 1.67 -17.35 0.19
CA ASP A 90 0.34 -17.86 0.04
C ASP A 90 0.26 -19.01 1.02
N ALA A 91 -0.63 -18.91 2.02
CA ALA A 91 -0.75 -19.95 3.04
C ALA A 91 -1.05 -21.29 2.37
N GLU A 92 -1.69 -21.28 1.19
CA GLU A 92 -1.85 -22.42 0.29
C GLU A 92 -0.53 -22.95 -0.30
N VAL A 93 0.41 -22.08 -0.68
CA VAL A 93 1.74 -22.49 -1.18
C VAL A 93 2.61 -23.03 -0.05
N LEU A 94 2.52 -22.48 1.16
CA LEU A 94 3.15 -23.03 2.37
C LEU A 94 2.52 -24.37 2.78
N ALA A 95 1.19 -24.51 2.68
CA ALA A 95 0.49 -25.76 3.01
C ALA A 95 0.77 -26.88 1.99
N ALA A 96 1.05 -26.52 0.73
CA ALA A 96 1.46 -27.45 -0.32
C ALA A 96 2.98 -27.73 -0.36
N ALA A 97 3.78 -26.99 0.41
CA ALA A 97 5.23 -27.15 0.42
C ALA A 97 5.63 -28.41 1.23
N PRO A 98 6.54 -29.24 0.70
CA PRO A 98 7.05 -30.40 1.44
C PRO A 98 7.83 -29.94 2.68
N PRO A 99 7.75 -30.71 3.78
CA PRO A 99 8.26 -30.31 5.11
C PRO A 99 9.77 -29.98 5.10
N GLU A 100 10.56 -30.61 4.22
CA GLU A 100 11.99 -30.33 4.08
C GLU A 100 12.29 -28.88 3.66
N VAL A 101 11.41 -28.23 2.89
CA VAL A 101 11.59 -26.85 2.44
C VAL A 101 11.23 -25.86 3.55
N LEU A 102 10.26 -26.21 4.40
CA LEU A 102 9.82 -25.40 5.54
C LEU A 102 10.90 -25.35 6.64
N GLU A 103 11.55 -26.48 6.93
CA GLU A 103 12.66 -26.54 7.89
C GLU A 103 13.91 -25.80 7.38
N ALA A 104 14.24 -25.93 6.09
CA ALA A 104 15.36 -25.18 5.49
C ALA A 104 15.14 -23.66 5.50
N ALA A 105 13.88 -23.22 5.47
CA ALA A 105 13.49 -21.82 5.57
C ALA A 105 13.40 -21.30 7.03
N GLY A 106 13.62 -22.16 8.03
CA GLY A 106 13.57 -21.79 9.44
C GLY A 106 12.16 -21.43 9.95
N ILE A 107 11.11 -21.91 9.29
CA ILE A 107 9.72 -21.66 9.70
C ILE A 107 9.29 -22.77 10.65
N PRO A 108 8.98 -22.48 11.92
CA PRO A 108 8.52 -23.49 12.86
C PRO A 108 7.14 -24.00 12.45
N SER A 109 6.96 -25.31 12.41
CA SER A 109 5.72 -26.02 12.01
C SER A 109 4.48 -25.60 12.81
N ASP A 110 4.68 -24.99 13.99
CA ASP A 110 3.63 -24.49 14.87
C ASP A 110 2.94 -23.21 14.36
N PHE A 111 3.57 -22.46 13.44
CA PHE A 111 3.04 -21.20 12.90
C PHE A 111 1.72 -21.38 12.12
N LEU A 112 1.49 -22.56 11.55
CA LEU A 112 0.26 -22.88 10.81
C LEU A 112 -0.92 -23.25 11.72
N ASN A 113 -0.68 -23.64 12.97
CA ASN A 113 -1.74 -24.10 13.87
C ASN A 113 -2.49 -22.92 14.54
N GLY A 114 -1.90 -21.73 14.57
CA GLY A 114 -2.47 -20.53 15.21
C GLY A 114 -3.51 -19.76 14.40
N GLN A 115 -3.75 -20.10 13.13
CA GLN A 115 -4.73 -19.40 12.26
C GLN A 115 -6.11 -20.09 12.19
N THR A 116 -6.32 -21.20 12.92
CA THR A 116 -7.60 -21.91 12.91
C THR A 116 -8.35 -21.71 14.22
N HIS A 117 -8.92 -20.53 14.45
CA HIS A 117 -9.99 -20.40 15.43
C HIS A 117 -10.92 -19.23 15.09
N GLU A 118 -11.99 -19.52 14.36
CA GLU A 118 -13.38 -19.12 14.68
C GLU A 118 -14.29 -19.44 13.48
N ASP A 119 -14.92 -20.61 13.50
CA ASP A 119 -16.33 -20.74 13.10
C ASP A 119 -16.89 -21.95 13.86
N LYS A 120 -17.59 -21.67 14.96
CA LYS A 120 -18.38 -22.66 15.69
C LYS A 120 -19.82 -22.23 15.49
N PRO A 121 -20.63 -22.90 14.66
CA PRO A 121 -22.05 -22.66 14.66
C PRO A 121 -22.66 -23.30 15.91
N GLU A 122 -23.18 -22.45 16.80
CA GLU A 122 -24.08 -22.85 17.88
C GLU A 122 -25.44 -23.27 17.28
N THR A 123 -25.74 -24.57 17.25
CA THR A 123 -27.06 -25.23 17.35
C THR A 123 -26.80 -26.73 17.20
N GLU A 124 -27.29 -27.66 18.01
CA GLU A 124 -28.48 -27.77 18.86
C GLU A 124 -28.20 -28.85 19.94
#